data_AF-A0A5C7S5H0-F1
#
_entry.id   AF-A0A5C7S5H0-F1
#
_cell.length_a   1.000
_cell.length_b   1.000
_cell.length_c   1.000
_cell.angle_alpha   90.00
_cell.angle_beta   90.00
_cell.angle_gamma   90.00
#
_symmetry.space_group_name_H-M   'P 1'
#
loop_
_entity.id
_entity.type
_entity.pdbx_description
1 polymer ?
#
loop_
_entity_poly.entity_id
_entity_poly.type
_entity_poly.pdbx_seq_one_letter_code
_entity_poly.pdbx_strand_id
1 'polypeptide(L)'
;METLDELSDVLESLLRTTEFASRLTRPGFDAIQSVYSTDPASVHSCSMHFPNTCAIRMSEALDKTVSGIRQKFDASGLNLCPHGFMRGAEDLAAVLRRADVFGVHDAGFSKPDGPPAGIKGKKGIVAYINIPDFVGQGHIDLWDGASTVGKAYWNADPIWFWSLN
;
A
#
# COMPACT_ATOMS: atom_id res chain seq x y z
N MET A 1 -37.11 28.77 -11.34
CA MET A 1 -37.61 27.61 -10.57
C MET A 1 -36.92 26.42 -11.17
N GLU A 2 -35.68 26.16 -10.74
CA GLU A 2 -34.95 24.94 -11.14
C GLU A 2 -35.79 23.75 -10.72
N THR A 3 -35.96 22.81 -11.64
CA THR A 3 -36.85 21.67 -11.41
C THR A 3 -36.12 20.61 -10.58
N LEU A 4 -36.86 19.89 -9.74
CA LEU A 4 -36.29 18.84 -8.87
C LEU A 4 -35.55 17.75 -9.68
N ASP A 5 -35.93 17.55 -10.94
CA ASP A 5 -35.28 16.61 -11.86
C ASP A 5 -33.87 17.08 -12.27
N GLU A 6 -33.68 18.37 -12.56
CA GLU A 6 -32.35 18.92 -12.89
C GLU A 6 -31.39 18.82 -11.69
N LEU A 7 -31.89 19.00 -10.47
CA LEU A 7 -31.09 18.81 -9.25
C LEU A 7 -30.72 17.35 -9.02
N SER A 8 -31.60 16.41 -9.38
CA SER A 8 -31.33 14.97 -9.30
C SER A 8 -30.24 14.57 -10.30
N ASP A 9 -30.30 15.05 -11.53
CA ASP A 9 -29.30 14.75 -12.57
C ASP A 9 -27.94 15.36 -12.23
N VAL A 10 -27.91 16.57 -11.67
CA VAL A 10 -26.67 17.19 -11.19
C VAL A 10 -26.11 16.41 -10.01
N LEU A 11 -26.95 15.94 -9.08
CA LEU A 11 -26.52 15.12 -7.95
C LEU A 11 -25.99 13.76 -8.41
N GLU A 12 -26.65 13.09 -9.35
CA GLU A 12 -26.17 11.83 -9.93
C GLU A 12 -24.87 12.02 -10.73
N SER A 13 -24.74 13.13 -11.46
CA SER A 13 -23.51 13.49 -12.16
C SER A 13 -22.37 13.81 -11.20
N LEU A 14 -22.66 14.51 -10.09
CA LEU A 14 -21.71 14.77 -9.01
C LEU A 14 -21.32 13.48 -8.28
N LEU A 15 -22.27 12.59 -8.00
CA LEU A 15 -22.01 11.28 -7.40
C LEU A 15 -21.18 10.40 -8.34
N ARG A 16 -21.47 10.37 -9.64
CA ARG A 16 -20.65 9.67 -10.63
C ARG A 16 -19.26 10.29 -10.73
N THR A 17 -19.12 11.61 -10.78
CA THR A 17 -17.81 12.27 -10.85
C THR A 17 -17.02 12.18 -9.55
N THR A 18 -17.68 12.04 -8.39
CA THR A 18 -17.03 11.79 -7.08
C THR A 18 -16.71 10.32 -6.85
N GLU A 19 -17.51 9.37 -7.35
CA GLU A 19 -17.09 7.95 -7.44
C GLU A 19 -15.91 7.79 -8.42
N PHE A 20 -15.82 8.65 -9.43
CA PHE A 20 -14.66 8.82 -10.31
C PHE A 20 -13.60 9.80 -9.78
N ALA A 21 -13.66 10.24 -8.51
CA ALA A 21 -12.46 10.66 -7.80
C ALA A 21 -11.61 9.40 -7.60
N SER A 22 -10.97 9.01 -8.69
CA SER A 22 -10.71 7.63 -9.03
C SER A 22 -9.78 6.99 -8.02
N ARG A 23 -10.24 5.86 -7.47
CA ARG A 23 -9.36 4.91 -6.80
C ARG A 23 -8.10 4.75 -7.64
N LEU A 24 -6.94 4.91 -7.02
CA LEU A 24 -5.68 4.82 -7.74
C LEU A 24 -5.55 3.45 -8.40
N THR A 25 -5.15 3.45 -9.67
CA THR A 25 -4.86 2.21 -10.40
C THR A 25 -3.65 1.54 -9.77
N ARG A 26 -3.81 0.27 -9.36
CA ARG A 26 -2.71 -0.54 -8.86
C ARG A 26 -1.66 -0.73 -9.97
N PRO A 27 -0.35 -0.69 -9.65
CA PRO A 27 0.68 -0.91 -10.64
C PRO A 27 0.70 -2.39 -11.07
N GLY A 28 1.29 -2.67 -12.23
CA GLY A 28 1.65 -4.05 -12.57
C GLY A 28 2.77 -4.55 -11.64
N PHE A 29 2.76 -5.85 -11.29
CA PHE A 29 3.76 -6.40 -10.37
C PHE A 29 5.19 -6.20 -10.88
N ASP A 30 5.45 -6.52 -12.16
CA ASP A 30 6.79 -6.42 -12.74
C ASP A 30 7.25 -4.94 -12.79
N ALA A 31 6.32 -3.99 -12.96
CA ALA A 31 6.61 -2.56 -12.96
C ALA A 31 7.10 -2.09 -11.58
N ILE A 32 6.39 -2.41 -10.50
CA ILE A 32 6.84 -2.05 -9.14
C ILE A 32 8.09 -2.82 -8.72
N GLN A 33 8.19 -4.10 -9.10
CA GLN A 33 9.37 -4.91 -8.81
C GLN A 33 10.64 -4.34 -9.45
N SER A 34 10.55 -3.79 -10.67
CA SER A 34 11.71 -3.22 -11.38
C SER A 34 12.34 -2.00 -10.68
N VAL A 35 11.59 -1.33 -9.80
CA VAL A 35 12.03 -0.13 -9.06
C VAL A 35 12.08 -0.34 -7.54
N TYR A 36 11.66 -1.51 -7.06
CA TYR A 36 11.71 -1.88 -5.64
C TYR A 36 13.06 -2.53 -5.32
N SER A 37 13.77 -1.94 -4.36
CA SER A 37 15.01 -2.50 -3.83
C SER A 37 14.77 -3.07 -2.42
N THR A 38 15.42 -4.19 -2.13
CA THR A 38 15.43 -4.79 -0.78
C THR A 38 16.62 -4.33 0.06
N ASP A 39 17.60 -3.64 -0.54
CA ASP A 39 18.75 -3.08 0.17
C ASP A 39 18.31 -1.95 1.11
N PRO A 40 18.52 -2.08 2.44
CA PRO A 40 18.22 -1.02 3.40
C PRO A 40 18.88 0.32 3.12
N ALA A 41 20.02 0.34 2.42
CA ALA A 41 20.77 1.55 2.08
C ALA A 41 20.27 2.25 0.80
N SER A 42 19.36 1.63 0.03
CA SER A 42 18.88 2.20 -1.23
C SER A 42 17.86 3.32 -1.07
N VAL A 43 17.48 3.64 0.17
CA VAL A 43 16.56 4.74 0.49
C VAL A 43 17.20 6.06 0.06
N HIS A 44 16.40 7.00 -0.43
CA HIS A 44 16.91 8.33 -0.73
C HIS A 44 17.65 8.96 0.46
N SER A 45 18.61 9.84 0.16
CA SER A 45 19.32 10.59 1.20
C SER A 45 18.33 11.42 2.02
N CYS A 46 18.29 11.19 3.34
CA CYS A 46 17.37 11.85 4.26
C CYS A 46 18.10 12.30 5.53
N SER A 47 17.67 13.41 6.11
CA SER A 47 18.17 13.89 7.41
C SER A 47 17.73 13.00 8.58
N MET A 48 16.72 12.15 8.36
CA MET A 48 16.20 11.20 9.33
C MET A 48 16.87 9.83 9.19
N HIS A 49 17.17 9.19 10.32
CA HIS A 49 17.53 7.78 10.36
C HIS A 49 16.28 6.88 10.38
N PHE A 50 16.29 5.82 9.56
CA PHE A 50 15.22 4.84 9.51
C PHE A 50 15.73 3.50 10.05
N PRO A 51 15.34 3.09 11.28
CA PRO A 51 15.75 1.79 11.81
C PRO A 51 15.15 0.63 11.01
N ASN A 52 13.96 0.85 10.42
CA ASN A 52 13.28 -0.08 9.54
C ASN A 52 12.92 0.63 8.24
N THR A 53 13.33 0.06 7.11
CA THR A 53 13.30 0.75 5.81
C THR A 53 12.33 0.13 4.79
N CYS A 54 11.59 -0.92 5.16
CA CYS A 54 10.65 -1.59 4.25
C CYS A 54 9.58 -0.64 3.69
N ALA A 55 8.92 0.12 4.57
CA ALA A 55 7.86 1.05 4.20
C ALA A 55 8.37 2.18 3.30
N ILE A 56 9.54 2.75 3.62
CA ILE A 56 10.06 3.87 2.84
C ILE A 56 10.49 3.43 1.45
N ARG A 57 11.16 2.27 1.31
CA ARG A 57 11.48 1.68 0.01
C ARG A 57 10.22 1.34 -0.81
N MET A 58 9.19 0.80 -0.17
CA MET A 58 7.92 0.52 -0.84
C MET A 58 7.22 1.81 -1.27
N SER A 59 7.20 2.84 -0.42
CA SER A 59 6.58 4.12 -0.75
C SER A 59 7.28 4.85 -1.90
N GLU A 60 8.61 4.73 -2.01
CA GLU A 60 9.38 5.21 -3.15
C GLU A 60 9.07 4.43 -4.43
N ALA A 61 8.94 3.11 -4.34
CA ALA A 61 8.58 2.27 -5.48
C ALA A 61 7.15 2.57 -5.97
N LEU A 62 6.21 2.80 -5.05
CA LEU A 62 4.84 3.21 -5.36
C LEU A 62 4.81 4.60 -6.01
N ASP A 63 5.54 5.58 -5.49
CA ASP A 63 5.63 6.94 -6.06
C ASP A 63 6.07 6.93 -7.53
N LYS A 64 7.00 6.03 -7.87
CA LYS A 64 7.49 5.84 -9.25
C LYS A 64 6.49 5.13 -10.18
N THR A 65 5.52 4.40 -9.65
CA THR A 65 4.68 3.47 -10.45
C THR A 65 3.18 3.75 -10.36
N VAL A 66 2.75 4.57 -9.40
CA VAL A 66 1.34 4.84 -9.12
C VAL A 66 1.09 6.34 -9.17
N SER A 67 0.57 6.80 -10.30
CA SER A 67 0.22 8.21 -10.46
C SER A 67 -0.77 8.64 -9.38
N GLY A 68 -0.50 9.75 -8.70
CA GLY A 68 -1.37 10.30 -7.65
C GLY A 68 -1.12 9.75 -6.23
N ILE A 69 -0.25 8.75 -6.04
CA ILE A 69 -0.04 8.15 -4.71
C ILE A 69 0.59 9.11 -3.71
N ARG A 70 1.48 10.00 -4.17
CA ARG A 70 2.17 10.96 -3.31
C ARG A 70 1.21 11.89 -2.59
N GLN A 71 0.21 12.39 -3.32
CA GLN A 71 -0.84 13.23 -2.76
C GLN A 71 -1.65 12.49 -1.68
N LYS A 72 -1.79 11.17 -1.79
CA LYS A 72 -2.44 10.35 -0.76
C LYS A 72 -1.58 10.17 0.48
N PHE A 73 -0.25 10.09 0.32
CA PHE A 73 0.70 10.12 1.44
C PHE A 73 0.65 11.45 2.17
N ASP A 74 0.76 12.56 1.44
CA ASP A 74 0.76 13.91 2.01
C ASP A 74 -0.55 14.23 2.76
N ALA A 75 -1.69 13.79 2.21
CA ALA A 75 -3.00 13.97 2.82
C ALA A 75 -3.33 12.96 3.94
N SER A 76 -2.43 12.02 4.26
CA SER A 76 -2.73 10.94 5.22
C SER A 76 -2.69 11.37 6.69
N GLY A 77 -1.89 12.40 7.01
CA GLY A 77 -1.59 12.77 8.40
C GLY A 77 -0.74 11.74 9.16
N LEU A 78 -0.15 10.75 8.45
CA LEU A 78 0.63 9.67 9.04
C LEU A 78 2.14 9.94 8.97
N ASN A 79 2.94 8.97 9.41
CA ASN A 79 4.38 9.13 9.52
C ASN A 79 5.08 9.18 8.15
N LEU A 80 5.43 10.40 7.74
CA LEU A 80 6.27 10.67 6.59
C LEU A 80 7.71 11.00 7.01
N CYS A 81 8.67 10.79 6.12
CA CYS A 81 9.96 11.47 6.20
C CYS A 81 9.82 12.94 5.72
N PRO A 82 10.82 13.81 5.97
CA PRO A 82 10.81 15.20 5.49
C PRO A 82 10.63 15.38 3.98
N HIS A 83 10.90 14.35 3.18
CA HIS A 83 10.69 14.41 1.74
C HIS A 83 9.28 13.98 1.32
N GLY A 84 8.44 13.45 2.21
CA GLY A 84 7.04 13.05 1.93
C GLY A 84 6.85 11.56 1.64
N PHE A 85 7.80 10.70 2.02
CA PHE A 85 7.68 9.24 1.86
C PHE A 85 7.23 8.57 3.17
N MET A 86 6.34 7.58 3.07
CA MET A 86 5.81 6.84 4.23
C MET A 86 6.91 5.99 4.86
N ARG A 87 7.13 6.11 6.18
CA ARG A 87 8.20 5.39 6.89
C ARG A 87 7.71 4.26 7.81
N GLY A 88 6.39 4.10 7.92
CA GLY A 88 5.75 3.08 8.75
C GLY A 88 5.03 2.03 7.90
N ALA A 89 5.23 0.74 8.20
CA ALA A 89 4.64 -0.35 7.41
C ALA A 89 3.11 -0.42 7.59
N GLU A 90 2.62 -0.30 8.81
CA GLU A 90 1.19 -0.23 9.11
C GLU A 90 0.58 1.06 8.57
N ASP A 91 1.27 2.19 8.72
CA ASP A 91 0.81 3.47 8.18
C ASP A 91 0.66 3.41 6.66
N LEU A 92 1.66 2.88 5.94
CA LEU A 92 1.59 2.72 4.49
C LEU A 92 0.45 1.78 4.12
N ALA A 93 0.32 0.65 4.81
CA ALA A 93 -0.78 -0.28 4.60
C ALA A 93 -2.15 0.36 4.85
N ALA A 94 -2.30 1.21 5.87
CA ALA A 94 -3.52 1.95 6.16
C ALA A 94 -3.89 2.91 5.02
N VAL A 95 -2.91 3.60 4.40
CA VAL A 95 -3.14 4.41 3.19
C VAL A 95 -3.61 3.53 2.04
N LEU A 96 -2.94 2.41 1.76
CA LEU A 96 -3.33 1.50 0.68
C LEU A 96 -4.76 0.96 0.86
N ARG A 97 -5.17 0.69 2.12
CA ARG A 97 -6.52 0.20 2.45
C ARG A 97 -7.65 1.18 2.18
N ARG A 98 -7.37 2.49 2.02
CA ARG A 98 -8.40 3.48 1.75
C ARG A 98 -9.10 3.22 0.42
N ALA A 99 -10.41 3.48 0.38
CA ALA A 99 -11.26 3.25 -0.80
C ALA A 99 -10.77 4.01 -2.04
N ASP A 100 -10.21 5.21 -1.85
CA ASP A 100 -9.69 6.07 -2.90
C ASP A 100 -8.21 5.80 -3.27
N VAL A 101 -7.61 4.75 -2.70
CA VAL A 101 -6.23 4.31 -2.99
C VAL A 101 -6.26 2.93 -3.62
N PHE A 102 -6.02 1.84 -2.87
CA PHE A 102 -6.11 0.48 -3.39
C PHE A 102 -7.29 -0.30 -2.83
N GLY A 103 -8.14 0.33 -2.01
CA GLY A 103 -9.28 -0.30 -1.36
C GLY A 103 -8.86 -1.36 -0.35
N VAL A 104 -9.88 -2.00 0.25
CA VAL A 104 -9.66 -3.14 1.14
C VAL A 104 -8.79 -4.18 0.42
N HIS A 105 -7.87 -4.77 1.16
CA HIS A 105 -7.00 -5.85 0.68
C HIS A 105 -7.83 -7.00 0.10
N ASP A 106 -7.28 -7.72 -0.89
CA ASP A 106 -8.00 -8.81 -1.55
C ASP A 106 -7.96 -10.11 -0.72
N ALA A 107 -6.98 -10.23 0.19
CA ALA A 107 -6.94 -11.30 1.18
C ALA A 107 -6.36 -10.82 2.51
N GLY A 108 -6.90 -11.34 3.61
CA GLY A 108 -6.47 -11.05 4.97
C GLY A 108 -6.23 -12.34 5.75
N PHE A 109 -5.22 -12.35 6.60
CA PHE A 109 -4.83 -13.52 7.39
C PHE A 109 -4.47 -13.12 8.81
N SER A 110 -4.52 -14.09 9.72
CA SER A 110 -4.12 -13.93 11.12
C SER A 110 -3.19 -15.08 11.48
N LYS A 111 -1.91 -14.77 11.72
CA LYS A 111 -0.86 -15.69 12.21
C LYS A 111 -0.81 -17.08 11.55
N PRO A 112 -0.85 -17.23 10.22
CA PRO A 112 -0.69 -18.55 9.60
C PRO A 112 0.72 -19.13 9.83
N ASP A 113 0.85 -20.46 9.86
CA ASP A 113 2.14 -21.15 9.99
C ASP A 113 3.06 -21.02 8.75
N GLY A 114 2.57 -20.38 7.69
CA GLY A 114 3.29 -20.17 6.43
C GLY A 114 2.45 -19.46 5.38
N PRO A 115 2.93 -19.36 4.12
CA PRO A 115 2.20 -18.71 3.04
C PRO A 115 0.82 -19.35 2.80
N PRO A 116 -0.28 -18.62 2.99
CA PRO A 116 -1.63 -19.15 2.79
C PRO A 116 -1.87 -19.57 1.34
N ALA A 117 -2.63 -20.65 1.13
CA ALA A 117 -2.97 -21.15 -0.21
C ALA A 117 -3.67 -20.08 -1.08
N GLY A 118 -4.43 -19.17 -0.47
CA GLY A 118 -5.21 -18.13 -1.17
C GLY A 118 -4.39 -17.09 -1.95
N ILE A 119 -3.08 -17.00 -1.71
CA ILE A 119 -2.16 -16.08 -2.41
C ILE A 119 -1.07 -16.81 -3.22
N LYS A 120 -1.02 -18.14 -3.16
CA LYS A 120 -0.08 -18.90 -4.00
C LYS A 120 -0.41 -18.69 -5.47
N GLY A 121 0.62 -18.44 -6.28
CA GLY A 121 0.49 -18.11 -7.71
C GLY A 121 -0.04 -16.69 -7.99
N LYS A 122 -0.42 -15.91 -6.97
CA LYS A 122 -0.82 -14.51 -7.13
C LYS A 122 0.36 -13.60 -6.82
N LYS A 123 0.54 -12.56 -7.61
CA LYS A 123 1.57 -11.54 -7.39
C LYS A 123 0.98 -10.32 -6.72
N GLY A 124 1.72 -9.69 -5.80
CA GLY A 124 1.23 -8.45 -5.21
C GLY A 124 2.03 -7.85 -4.07
N ILE A 125 1.40 -6.95 -3.33
CA ILE A 125 1.95 -6.34 -2.11
C ILE A 125 1.41 -7.11 -0.91
N VAL A 126 2.28 -7.42 0.06
CA VAL A 126 1.91 -8.04 1.32
C VAL A 126 2.39 -7.18 2.49
N ALA A 127 1.51 -6.92 3.44
CA ALA A 127 1.81 -6.22 4.70
C ALA A 127 1.60 -7.17 5.88
N TYR A 128 2.63 -7.29 6.72
CA TYR A 128 2.68 -8.09 7.94
C TYR A 128 2.69 -7.14 9.14
N ILE A 129 1.56 -7.01 9.84
CA ILE A 129 1.38 -6.03 10.93
C ILE A 129 1.54 -6.72 12.29
N ASN A 130 2.03 -6.01 13.31
CA ASN A 130 2.29 -6.55 14.66
C ASN A 130 3.09 -7.86 14.66
N ILE A 131 4.26 -7.85 14.04
CA ILE A 131 5.18 -8.99 14.06
C ILE A 131 5.62 -9.25 15.52
N PRO A 132 5.47 -10.48 16.05
CA PRO A 132 5.93 -10.81 17.40
C PRO A 132 7.42 -10.48 17.61
N ASP A 133 7.75 -9.95 18.78
CA ASP A 133 9.11 -9.58 19.22
C ASP A 133 9.83 -8.56 18.33
N PHE A 134 9.11 -7.86 17.46
CA PHE A 134 9.66 -6.83 16.59
C PHE A 134 9.25 -5.44 17.05
N VAL A 135 10.24 -4.59 17.31
CA VAL A 135 10.00 -3.18 17.64
C VAL A 135 9.76 -2.38 16.35
N GLY A 136 8.49 -2.13 16.06
CA GLY A 136 8.06 -1.36 14.89
C GLY A 136 6.61 -1.65 14.52
N GLN A 137 6.15 -1.05 13.41
CA GLN A 137 4.77 -1.21 12.93
C GLN A 137 4.53 -2.52 12.16
N GLY A 138 5.60 -3.24 11.80
CA GLY A 138 5.54 -4.44 10.97
C GLY A 138 6.45 -4.37 9.75
N HIS A 139 6.10 -5.13 8.72
CA HIS A 139 6.86 -5.23 7.47
C HIS A 139 5.93 -5.16 6.26
N ILE A 140 6.38 -4.55 5.16
CA ILE A 140 5.66 -4.52 3.89
C ILE A 140 6.61 -4.86 2.76
N ASP A 141 6.18 -5.73 1.86
CA ASP A 141 7.03 -6.33 0.83
C ASP A 141 6.23 -6.67 -0.43
N LEU A 142 6.93 -7.10 -1.48
CA LEU A 142 6.37 -7.73 -2.66
C LEU A 142 6.32 -9.24 -2.49
N TRP A 143 5.26 -9.85 -2.97
CA TRP A 143 5.04 -11.29 -3.05
C TRP A 143 4.93 -11.73 -4.51
N ASP A 144 5.80 -12.63 -4.95
CA ASP A 144 5.93 -13.02 -6.36
C ASP A 144 5.01 -14.19 -6.79
N GLY A 145 4.20 -14.71 -5.86
CA GLY A 145 3.38 -15.92 -6.04
C GLY A 145 3.92 -17.15 -5.32
N ALA A 146 5.18 -17.16 -4.92
CA ALA A 146 5.82 -18.28 -4.22
C ALA A 146 6.62 -17.83 -2.99
N SER A 147 7.24 -16.65 -3.06
CA SER A 147 8.10 -16.06 -2.03
C SER A 147 7.92 -14.54 -1.93
N THR A 148 8.32 -13.98 -0.80
CA THR A 148 8.54 -12.53 -0.69
C THR A 148 9.84 -12.16 -1.38
N VAL A 149 9.88 -11.01 -2.06
CA VAL A 149 11.10 -10.49 -2.70
C VAL A 149 12.15 -10.14 -1.65
N GLY A 150 11.76 -9.52 -0.54
CA GLY A 150 12.62 -9.31 0.62
C GLY A 150 12.47 -10.41 1.67
N LYS A 151 11.54 -10.22 2.60
CA LYS A 151 11.36 -11.11 3.76
C LYS A 151 9.89 -11.27 4.16
N ALA A 152 9.54 -12.47 4.61
CA ALA A 152 8.19 -12.81 5.07
C ALA A 152 8.14 -12.92 6.60
N TYR A 153 6.96 -12.62 7.17
CA TYR A 153 6.68 -12.73 8.60
C TYR A 153 5.29 -13.31 8.84
N TRP A 154 5.10 -14.60 8.56
CA TRP A 154 3.77 -15.25 8.61
C TRP A 154 3.18 -15.36 10.02
N ASN A 155 3.99 -15.22 11.06
CA ASN A 155 3.53 -15.13 12.44
C ASN A 155 2.94 -13.75 12.83
N ALA A 156 2.85 -12.81 11.89
CA ALA A 156 2.26 -11.48 12.09
C ALA A 156 0.71 -11.51 12.14
N ASP A 157 0.13 -10.45 12.70
CA ASP A 157 -1.32 -10.32 12.87
C ASP A 157 -1.81 -8.85 12.96
N PRO A 158 -2.57 -8.35 11.98
CA PRO A 158 -3.02 -9.03 10.78
C PRO A 158 -1.97 -9.08 9.67
N ILE A 159 -2.24 -9.88 8.64
CA ILE A 159 -1.54 -9.85 7.35
C ILE A 159 -2.53 -9.44 6.27
N TRP A 160 -2.15 -8.52 5.40
CA TRP A 160 -2.98 -8.02 4.30
C TRP A 160 -2.27 -8.18 2.96
N PHE A 161 -3.02 -8.59 1.93
CA PHE A 161 -2.50 -8.80 0.58
C PHE A 161 -3.32 -8.03 -0.46
N TRP A 162 -2.63 -7.30 -1.34
CA TRP A 162 -3.20 -6.68 -2.53
C TRP A 162 -2.59 -7.31 -3.77
N SER A 163 -3.41 -8.00 -4.55
CA SER A 163 -3.06 -8.49 -5.87
C SER A 163 -2.72 -7.32 -6.79
N LEU A 164 -1.63 -7.49 -7.53
CA LEU A 164 -1.21 -6.62 -8.62
C LEU A 164 -1.43 -7.36 -9.94
N ASN A 165 -1.62 -6.59 -11.01
CA ASN A 165 -1.80 -7.13 -12.37
C ASN A 165 -0.47 -7.54 -13.00
#